data_AF-A0A1H5ACZ6-F1
#
_entry.id   AF-A0A1H5ACZ6-F1
#
_cell.length_a   1.000
_cell.length_b   1.000
_cell.length_c   1.000
_cell.angle_alpha   90.00
_cell.angle_beta   90.00
_cell.angle_gamma   90.00
#
_symmetry.space_group_name_H-M   'P 1'
#
loop_
_entity.id
_entity.type
_entity.pdbx_description
1 polymer ?
#
loop_
_entity_poly.entity_id
_entity_poly.type
_entity_poly.pdbx_seq_one_letter_code
_entity_poly.pdbx_strand_id
1 'polypeptide(L)'
;MIWAKRRFAYADYSPYFDRLEKLLLADPRAYRQFIMVSTKTDDPGVSDYWIGVPDRTFLTGFDGFEIVGEGDLPKEIDALHIGDATTDVFNSRFQLPH
;
A
#
# COMPACT_ATOMS: atom_id res chain seq x y z
N MET A 1 -4.62 -11.55 3.13
CA MET A 1 -4.07 -10.18 3.21
C MET A 1 -5.22 -9.23 3.48
N ILE A 2 -5.00 -8.21 4.31
CA ILE A 2 -5.94 -7.13 4.55
C ILE A 2 -5.49 -5.94 3.72
N TRP A 3 -6.44 -5.32 3.03
CA TRP A 3 -6.21 -4.10 2.27
C TRP A 3 -6.88 -2.92 2.93
N ALA A 4 -6.21 -1.78 2.90
CA ALA A 4 -6.81 -0.53 3.31
C ALA A 4 -6.42 0.59 2.35
N LYS A 5 -7.32 1.56 2.17
CA LYS A 5 -7.17 2.71 1.29
C LYS A 5 -7.22 4.00 2.10
N ARG A 6 -6.38 4.97 1.73
CA ARG A 6 -6.53 6.36 2.17
C ARG A 6 -6.16 7.32 1.05
N ARG A 7 -6.92 8.39 0.91
CA ARG A 7 -6.59 9.52 0.05
C ARG A 7 -5.89 10.60 0.87
N PHE A 8 -4.71 11.03 0.45
CA PHE A 8 -3.99 12.12 1.12
C PHE A 8 -2.95 12.78 0.21
N ALA A 9 -2.45 13.92 0.64
CA ALA A 9 -1.46 14.68 -0.11
C ALA A 9 -0.07 14.06 0.00
N TYR A 10 0.76 14.16 -1.03
CA TYR A 10 2.12 13.60 -1.01
C TYR A 10 2.94 14.06 0.22
N ALA A 11 2.72 15.28 0.73
CA ALA A 11 3.39 15.78 1.93
C ALA A 11 3.10 14.95 3.20
N ASP A 12 1.93 14.30 3.27
CA ASP A 12 1.50 13.50 4.42
C ASP A 12 1.93 12.02 4.32
N TYR A 13 2.61 11.65 3.25
CA TYR A 13 3.01 10.27 2.94
C TYR A 13 4.07 9.70 3.88
N SER A 14 5.10 10.49 4.18
CA SER A 14 6.33 10.03 4.83
C SER A 14 6.10 9.24 6.13
N PRO A 15 5.22 9.67 7.07
CA PRO A 15 4.97 8.91 8.29
C PRO A 15 4.45 7.49 8.07
N TYR A 16 3.65 7.26 7.02
CA TYR A 16 3.08 5.94 6.72
C TYR A 16 4.11 5.03 6.05
N PHE A 17 4.94 5.59 5.17
CA PHE A 17 6.05 4.87 4.57
C PHE A 17 7.04 4.39 5.63
N ASP A 18 7.52 5.31 6.49
CA ASP A 18 8.45 4.97 7.58
C ASP A 18 7.88 3.92 8.52
N ARG A 19 6.55 3.97 8.76
CA ARG A 19 5.88 2.99 9.60
C ARG A 19 5.83 1.61 8.95
N LEU A 20 5.48 1.54 7.67
CA LEU A 20 5.44 0.27 6.95
C LEU A 20 6.85 -0.34 6.81
N GLU A 21 7.87 0.49 6.58
CA GLU A 21 9.27 0.06 6.57
C GLU A 21 9.70 -0.51 7.93
N LYS A 22 9.35 0.15 9.04
CA LYS A 22 9.62 -0.38 10.39
C LYS A 22 8.95 -1.72 10.65
N LEU A 23 7.71 -1.91 10.19
CA LEU A 23 7.01 -3.19 10.32
C LEU A 23 7.69 -4.30 9.49
N LEU A 24 8.13 -3.96 8.28
CA LEU A 24 8.87 -4.85 7.40
C LEU A 24 10.21 -5.29 8.00
N LEU A 25 10.92 -4.36 8.66
CA LEU A 25 12.16 -4.68 9.38
C LEU A 25 11.92 -5.51 10.65
N ALA A 26 10.79 -5.28 11.33
CA ALA A 26 10.43 -6.01 12.54
C ALA A 26 9.96 -7.45 12.26
N ASP A 27 9.35 -7.70 11.09
CA ASP A 27 8.98 -9.03 10.62
C ASP A 27 9.44 -9.31 9.18
N PRO A 28 10.73 -9.66 8.99
CA PRO A 28 11.28 -9.97 7.67
C PRO A 28 10.65 -11.19 7.02
N ARG A 29 9.98 -12.08 7.79
CA ARG A 29 9.34 -13.28 7.25
C ARG A 29 8.03 -12.93 6.54
N ALA A 30 7.37 -11.86 6.97
CA ALA A 30 6.18 -11.31 6.36
C ALA A 30 6.47 -10.23 5.30
N TYR A 31 7.74 -9.92 5.00
CA TYR A 31 8.18 -8.94 3.98
C TYR A 31 7.37 -9.00 2.67
N ARG A 32 7.16 -10.21 2.12
CA ARG A 32 6.44 -10.41 0.84
C ARG A 32 4.95 -10.09 0.91
N GLN A 33 4.43 -9.82 2.10
CA GLN A 33 3.02 -9.56 2.37
C GLN A 33 2.75 -8.10 2.76
N PHE A 34 3.80 -7.28 2.87
CA PHE A 34 3.67 -5.83 3.03
C PHE A 34 3.75 -5.17 1.65
N ILE A 35 2.68 -4.46 1.28
CA ILE A 35 2.59 -3.77 0.00
C ILE A 35 2.07 -2.36 0.26
N MET A 36 2.65 -1.37 -0.42
CA MET A 36 2.14 0.00 -0.50
C MET A 36 2.26 0.48 -1.94
N VAL A 37 1.13 0.89 -2.49
CA VAL A 37 1.01 1.38 -3.87
C VAL A 37 0.15 2.64 -3.89
N SER A 38 0.27 3.44 -4.94
CA SER A 38 -0.60 4.60 -5.12
C SER A 38 -1.05 4.79 -6.55
N THR A 39 -2.18 5.47 -6.71
CA THR A 39 -2.63 6.05 -7.98
C THR A 39 -2.80 7.55 -7.79
N LYS A 40 -2.50 8.30 -8.85
CA LYS A 40 -2.80 9.73 -8.91
C LYS A 40 -4.30 9.94 -8.92
N THR A 41 -4.71 11.11 -8.45
CA THR A 41 -6.08 11.60 -8.60
C THR A 41 -6.09 12.77 -9.59
N ASP A 42 -7.27 13.33 -9.87
CA ASP A 42 -7.39 14.54 -10.68
C ASP A 42 -6.70 15.77 -10.04
N ASP A 43 -6.47 15.73 -8.72
CA ASP A 43 -5.69 16.73 -8.00
C ASP A 43 -4.19 16.31 -7.99
N PRO A 44 -3.28 17.10 -8.61
CA PRO A 44 -1.86 16.79 -8.70
C PRO A 44 -1.15 16.65 -7.34
N GLY A 45 -1.70 17.22 -6.27
CA GLY A 45 -1.14 17.13 -4.93
C GLY A 45 -1.59 15.90 -4.16
N VAL A 46 -2.60 15.18 -4.65
CA VAL A 46 -3.32 14.13 -3.91
C VAL A 46 -3.25 12.80 -4.66
N SER A 47 -3.01 11.74 -3.91
CA SER A 47 -3.02 10.38 -4.43
C SER A 47 -3.89 9.49 -3.55
N ASP A 48 -4.46 8.47 -4.17
CA ASP A 48 -5.03 7.35 -3.46
C ASP A 48 -3.90 6.38 -3.14
N TYR A 49 -3.79 5.98 -1.87
CA TYR A 49 -2.81 5.02 -1.40
C TYR A 49 -3.49 3.77 -0.90
N TRP A 50 -2.95 2.62 -1.28
CA TRP A 50 -3.39 1.31 -0.80
C TRP A 50 -2.25 0.63 -0.06
N ILE A 51 -2.57 0.10 1.11
CA ILE A 51 -1.67 -0.73 1.90
C ILE A 51 -2.22 -2.14 2.02
N GLY A 52 -1.36 -3.11 1.74
CA GLY A 52 -1.58 -4.53 1.94
C GLY A 52 -0.75 -5.01 3.12
N VAL A 53 -1.39 -5.64 4.10
CA VAL A 53 -0.73 -6.18 5.29
C VAL A 53 -1.21 -7.61 5.58
N PRO A 54 -0.40 -8.45 6.24
CA PRO A 54 -0.76 -9.85 6.49
C PRO A 54 -2.02 -10.01 7.34
N ASP A 55 -2.17 -9.19 8.38
CA ASP A 55 -3.32 -9.20 9.29
C ASP A 55 -3.66 -7.81 9.84
N ARG A 56 -4.81 -7.71 10.53
CA ARG A 56 -5.37 -6.44 11.02
C ARG A 56 -4.53 -5.77 12.11
N THR A 57 -3.67 -6.49 12.83
CA THR A 57 -2.84 -5.91 13.90
C THR A 57 -1.82 -4.92 13.36
N PHE A 58 -1.35 -5.13 12.13
CA PHE A 58 -0.45 -4.22 11.43
C PHE A 58 -1.13 -2.92 10.99
N LEU A 59 -2.47 -2.90 10.86
CA LEU A 59 -3.22 -1.66 10.55
C LEU A 59 -3.40 -0.72 11.74
N THR A 60 -3.14 -1.17 12.97
CA THR A 60 -3.40 -0.38 14.19
C THR A 60 -2.63 0.95 14.24
N GLY A 61 -1.59 1.10 13.42
CA GLY A 61 -0.85 2.35 13.25
C GLY A 61 -1.14 3.11 11.96
N PHE A 62 -2.16 2.77 11.18
CA PHE A 62 -2.50 3.47 9.95
C PHE A 62 -3.84 4.18 10.14
N ASP A 63 -3.81 5.35 10.77
CA ASP A 63 -5.01 6.16 10.98
C ASP A 63 -5.61 6.60 9.63
N GLY A 64 -6.92 6.83 9.60
CA GLY A 64 -7.64 7.29 8.41
C GLY A 64 -7.68 6.32 7.22
N PHE A 65 -7.06 5.15 7.32
CA PHE A 65 -7.17 4.09 6.32
C PHE A 65 -8.47 3.31 6.49
N GLU A 66 -9.23 3.22 5.41
CA GLU A 66 -10.48 2.46 5.36
C GLU A 66 -10.20 1.08 4.80
N ILE A 67 -10.71 0.03 5.46
CA ILE A 67 -10.54 -1.35 4.96
C ILE A 67 -11.34 -1.50 3.67
N VAL A 68 -10.71 -2.03 2.63
CA VAL A 68 -11.31 -2.26 1.31
C VAL A 68 -11.19 -3.71 0.90
N GLY A 69 -12.08 -4.15 0.00
CA GLY A 69 -12.02 -5.49 -0.58
C GLY A 69 -10.97 -5.59 -1.69
N GLU A 70 -10.57 -6.82 -2.04
CA GLU A 70 -9.66 -7.03 -3.18
C GLU A 70 -10.25 -6.55 -4.51
N GLY A 71 -11.58 -6.52 -4.63
CA GLY A 71 -12.28 -5.99 -5.82
C GLY A 71 -12.18 -4.48 -5.98
N ASP A 72 -11.85 -3.75 -4.91
CA ASP A 72 -11.71 -2.29 -4.91
C ASP A 72 -10.27 -1.85 -5.21
N LEU A 73 -9.36 -2.81 -5.40
CA LEU A 73 -7.96 -2.53 -5.71
C LEU A 73 -7.83 -2.06 -7.17
N PRO A 74 -7.01 -1.03 -7.41
CA PRO A 74 -6.71 -0.62 -8.77
C PRO A 74 -5.91 -1.73 -9.47
N LYS A 75 -6.23 -2.01 -10.73
CA LYS A 75 -5.44 -2.95 -11.55
C LYS A 75 -4.14 -2.32 -12.04
N GLU A 76 -4.18 -1.03 -12.32
CA GLU A 76 -3.04 -0.23 -12.73
C GLU A 76 -2.69 0.75 -11.62
N ILE A 77 -1.42 0.80 -11.22
CA ILE A 77 -0.92 1.69 -10.18
C ILE A 77 0.06 2.68 -10.78
N ASP A 78 0.13 3.91 -10.26
CA ASP A 78 1.12 4.90 -10.71
C ASP A 78 2.49 4.70 -10.08
N ALA A 79 2.52 4.21 -8.84
CA ALA A 79 3.75 4.00 -8.10
C ALA A 79 3.67 2.79 -7.16
N LEU A 80 4.75 2.01 -7.16
CA LEU A 80 5.06 1.04 -6.11
C LEU A 80 5.98 1.71 -5.09
N HIS A 81 5.53 1.81 -3.85
CA HIS A 81 6.29 2.39 -2.74
C HIS A 81 7.01 1.32 -1.94
N ILE A 82 6.28 0.27 -1.55
CA ILE A 82 6.80 -0.88 -0.80
C ILE A 82 6.17 -2.14 -1.39
N GLY A 83 6.96 -3.18 -1.58
CA GLY A 83 6.47 -4.49 -1.99
C GLY A 83 7.45 -5.22 -2.90
N ASP A 84 7.27 -6.53 -2.99
CA ASP A 84 8.09 -7.39 -3.83
C ASP A 84 7.40 -7.64 -5.19
N ALA A 85 7.74 -6.80 -6.18
CA ALA A 85 7.21 -6.90 -7.54
C ALA A 85 7.64 -8.19 -8.29
N THR A 86 8.54 -8.99 -7.72
CA THR A 86 8.92 -10.29 -8.31
C THR A 86 7.96 -11.42 -7.91
N THR A 87 7.03 -11.17 -7.00
CA THR A 87 6.13 -12.19 -6.45
C THR A 87 4.79 -12.25 -7.18
N ASP A 88 4.21 -13.44 -7.24
CA ASP A 88 2.85 -13.64 -7.75
C ASP A 88 1.80 -12.89 -6.93
N VAL A 89 2.06 -12.66 -5.63
CA VAL A 89 1.17 -11.89 -4.75
C VAL A 89 0.99 -10.47 -5.29
N PHE A 90 2.07 -9.84 -5.73
CA PHE A 90 2.02 -8.51 -6.35
C PHE A 90 1.49 -8.58 -7.79
N ASN A 91 2.09 -9.43 -8.63
CA ASN A 91 1.82 -9.49 -10.07
C ASN A 91 0.41 -9.97 -10.42
N SER A 92 -0.26 -10.70 -9.53
CA SER A 92 -1.68 -11.05 -9.70
C SER A 92 -2.64 -9.89 -9.48
N ARG A 93 -2.19 -8.79 -8.86
CA ARG A 93 -3.03 -7.67 -8.42
C ARG A 93 -2.79 -6.40 -9.21
N PHE A 94 -1.52 -6.07 -9.46
CA PHE A 94 -1.11 -4.77 -9.95
C PHE A 94 -0.26 -4.85 -11.21
N GLN A 95 -0.40 -3.81 -12.03
CA GLN A 95 0.45 -3.52 -13.18
C GLN A 95 1.06 -2.13 -12.98
N LEU A 96 2.35 -2.02 -13.25
CA LEU A 96 3.04 -0.72 -13.28
C LEU A 96 2.81 -0.06 -14.65
N PRO A 97 2.77 1.27 -14.74
CA PRO A 97 2.62 1.97 -16.01
C PRO A 97 3.86 1.69 -16.86
N HIS A 98 3.65 1.48 -18.16
CA HIS A 98 4.73 1.25 -19.15
C HIS A 98 5.55 2.51 -19.43
#